data_AF-A0A2E5J0G0-F1
#
_entry.id   AF-A0A2E5J0G0-F1
#
_cell.length_a   1.000
_cell.length_b   1.000
_cell.length_c   1.000
_cell.angle_alpha   90.00
_cell.angle_beta   90.00
_cell.angle_gamma   90.00
#
_symmetry.space_group_name_H-M   'P 1'
#
loop_
_entity.id
_entity.type
_entity.pdbx_description
1 polymer ?
#
loop_
_entity_poly.entity_id
_entity_poly.type
_entity_poly.pdbx_seq_one_letter_code
_entity_poly.pdbx_strand_id
1 'polypeptide(L)'
;MSQNTILNVLSSPNVFIEKLLEKKGITNLTQDQKDVYVPEFASLLEQRISFALIPKLDENHKTRFVSLLENESTTAEEWNHFWHEAVPNFEEMLKEELRIFSTDMLKSFE
;
A
#
# COMPACT_ATOMS: atom_id res chain seq x y z
N MET A 1 16.24 6.29 0.32
CA MET A 1 14.79 6.52 0.34
C MET A 1 14.14 5.23 0.82
N SER A 2 13.60 5.24 2.04
CA SER A 2 13.12 4.05 2.76
C SER A 2 11.80 3.56 2.16
N GLN A 3 11.81 2.39 1.51
CA GLN A 3 10.63 1.69 0.99
C GLN A 3 9.91 0.89 2.10
N ASN A 4 9.50 1.55 3.19
CA ASN A 4 8.83 0.87 4.32
C ASN A 4 7.51 1.55 4.66
N THR A 5 6.50 1.27 3.86
CA THR A 5 5.15 1.82 4.01
C THR A 5 4.17 0.68 4.33
N ILE A 6 3.20 0.97 5.20
CA ILE A 6 1.86 0.41 5.50
C ILE A 6 1.48 -1.00 4.99
N LEU A 7 1.89 -1.38 3.79
CA LEU A 7 1.52 -2.61 3.10
C LEU A 7 2.37 -3.84 3.44
N ASN A 8 3.57 -3.66 4.00
CA ASN A 8 4.35 -4.80 4.53
C ASN A 8 3.60 -5.59 5.62
N VAL A 9 2.51 -5.04 6.14
CA VAL A 9 1.63 -5.60 7.17
C VAL A 9 0.74 -6.74 6.68
N LEU A 10 0.24 -6.69 5.45
CA LEU A 10 -0.74 -7.67 4.95
C LEU A 10 -0.23 -8.56 3.81
N SER A 11 0.76 -8.08 3.06
CA SER A 11 1.50 -8.79 2.02
C SER A 11 2.40 -7.78 1.33
N SER A 12 3.67 -8.08 1.09
CA SER A 12 4.57 -7.20 0.31
C SER A 12 3.82 -6.64 -0.91
N PRO A 13 3.68 -5.31 -1.04
CA PRO A 13 2.88 -4.73 -2.12
C PRO A 13 3.39 -5.11 -3.50
N ASN A 14 4.71 -5.31 -3.64
CA ASN A 14 5.31 -5.85 -4.85
C ASN A 14 4.76 -7.25 -5.18
N VAL A 15 4.69 -8.16 -4.21
CA VAL A 15 4.12 -9.51 -4.39
C VAL A 15 2.64 -9.45 -4.76
N PHE A 16 1.89 -8.49 -4.19
CA PHE A 16 0.49 -8.30 -4.54
C PHE A 16 0.33 -7.84 -5.99
N ILE A 17 1.12 -6.85 -6.43
CA ILE A 17 1.13 -6.38 -7.82
C ILE A 17 1.53 -7.50 -8.80
N GLU A 18 2.58 -8.27 -8.48
CA GLU A 18 2.99 -9.41 -9.31
C GLU A 18 1.85 -10.41 -9.53
N LYS A 19 1.14 -10.77 -8.45
CA LYS A 19 -0.03 -11.67 -8.54
C LYS A 19 -1.17 -11.07 -9.37
N LEU A 20 -1.39 -9.76 -9.31
CA LEU A 20 -2.40 -9.09 -10.14
C LEU A 20 -2.04 -9.13 -11.63
N LEU A 21 -0.77 -8.89 -11.96
CA LEU A 21 -0.27 -8.98 -13.32
C LEU A 21 -0.40 -10.41 -13.86
N GLU A 22 0.00 -11.40 -13.07
CA GLU A 22 -0.18 -12.82 -13.41
C GLU A 22 -1.65 -13.19 -13.67
N LYS A 23 -2.57 -12.68 -12.84
CA LYS A 23 -4.01 -12.92 -13.02
C LYS A 23 -4.58 -12.35 -14.32
N LYS A 24 -3.95 -11.33 -14.92
CA LYS A 24 -4.29 -10.81 -16.26
C LYS A 24 -3.58 -11.53 -17.40
N GLY A 25 -2.80 -12.56 -17.11
CA GLY A 25 -1.98 -13.25 -18.11
C GLY A 25 -0.71 -12.49 -18.47
N ILE A 26 -0.35 -11.45 -17.72
CA ILE A 26 0.91 -10.71 -17.86
C ILE A 26 1.97 -11.46 -17.05
N THR A 27 2.33 -12.67 -17.49
CA THR A 27 3.28 -13.55 -16.78
C THR A 27 4.71 -13.44 -17.30
N ASN A 28 4.89 -12.87 -18.50
CA ASN A 28 6.15 -12.90 -19.25
C ASN A 28 6.91 -11.57 -19.21
N LEU A 29 6.78 -10.80 -18.13
CA LEU A 29 7.61 -9.61 -17.94
C LEU A 29 9.07 -10.02 -17.74
N THR A 30 9.98 -9.34 -18.44
CA THR A 30 11.41 -9.46 -18.17
C THR A 30 11.73 -8.94 -16.76
N GLN A 31 12.89 -9.30 -16.22
CA GLN A 31 13.31 -8.77 -14.92
C GLN A 31 13.37 -7.24 -14.95
N ASP A 32 13.93 -6.65 -16.01
CA ASP A 32 13.98 -5.20 -16.20
C ASP A 32 12.58 -4.56 -16.18
N GLN A 33 11.58 -5.21 -16.79
CA GLN A 33 10.20 -4.72 -16.75
C GLN A 33 9.59 -4.82 -15.36
N LYS A 34 9.86 -5.90 -14.62
CA LYS A 34 9.39 -6.05 -13.24
C LYS A 34 10.02 -5.00 -12.33
N ASP A 35 11.31 -4.77 -12.47
CA ASP A 35 12.08 -3.81 -11.66
C ASP A 35 11.60 -2.36 -11.85
N VAL A 36 10.96 -2.05 -12.99
CA VAL A 36 10.34 -0.76 -13.26
C VAL A 36 8.88 -0.74 -12.82
N TYR A 37 8.04 -1.62 -13.36
CA TYR A 37 6.59 -1.50 -13.23
C TYR A 37 6.07 -1.95 -11.86
N VAL A 38 6.65 -2.99 -11.25
CA VAL A 38 6.15 -3.52 -9.98
C VAL A 38 6.28 -2.48 -8.85
N PRO A 39 7.44 -1.83 -8.64
CA PRO A 39 7.56 -0.78 -7.64
C PRO A 39 6.67 0.44 -7.91
N GLU A 40 6.46 0.81 -9.17
CA GLU A 40 5.59 1.94 -9.54
C GLU A 40 4.13 1.68 -9.15
N PHE A 41 3.58 0.51 -9.52
CA PHE A 41 2.22 0.14 -9.13
C PHE A 41 2.08 -0.05 -7.62
N ALA A 42 3.10 -0.59 -6.95
CA ALA A 42 3.13 -0.71 -5.50
C ALA A 42 3.06 0.67 -4.82
N SER A 43 3.85 1.63 -5.29
CA SER A 43 3.82 3.01 -4.79
C SER A 43 2.45 3.68 -5.00
N LEU A 44 1.82 3.48 -6.16
CA LEU A 44 0.47 3.98 -6.42
C LEU A 44 -0.56 3.38 -5.46
N LEU A 45 -0.47 2.08 -5.19
CA LEU A 45 -1.32 1.39 -4.22
C LEU A 45 -1.13 1.95 -2.80
N GLU A 46 0.12 2.14 -2.36
CA GLU A 46 0.45 2.72 -1.05
C GLU A 46 -0.11 4.14 -0.89
N GLN A 47 0.06 4.97 -1.91
CA GLN A 47 -0.49 6.34 -1.91
C GLN A 47 -2.01 6.31 -1.81
N ARG A 48 -2.67 5.47 -2.61
CA ARG A 48 -4.13 5.36 -2.61
C ARG A 48 -4.67 4.95 -1.24
N ILE A 49 -4.06 3.95 -0.62
CA ILE A 49 -4.42 3.51 0.73
C ILE A 49 -4.17 4.64 1.74
N SER A 50 -3.01 5.29 1.68
CA SER A 50 -2.68 6.39 2.59
C SER A 50 -3.73 7.51 2.48
N PHE A 51 -4.13 7.90 1.28
CA PHE A 51 -5.16 8.92 1.06
C PHE A 51 -6.56 8.50 1.52
N ALA A 52 -6.88 7.21 1.51
CA ALA A 52 -8.14 6.72 2.04
C ALA A 52 -8.17 6.75 3.59
N LEU A 53 -7.01 6.56 4.23
CA LEU A 53 -6.88 6.43 5.69
C LEU A 53 -6.62 7.75 6.41
N ILE A 54 -5.80 8.64 5.84
CA ILE A 54 -5.46 9.94 6.45
C ILE A 54 -6.71 10.74 6.89
N PRO A 55 -7.80 10.83 6.09
CA PRO A 55 -9.01 11.53 6.50
C PRO A 55 -9.74 10.92 7.70
N LYS A 56 -9.40 9.69 8.10
CA LYS A 56 -10.00 9.00 9.25
C LYS A 56 -9.29 9.30 10.56
N LEU A 57 -8.08 9.86 10.49
CA LEU A 57 -7.31 10.22 11.65
C LEU A 57 -7.95 11.42 12.37
N ASP A 58 -8.03 11.35 13.70
CA ASP A 58 -8.28 12.55 14.51
C ASP A 58 -7.01 13.41 14.63
N GLU A 59 -7.12 14.57 15.28
CA GLU A 59 -6.00 15.52 15.41
C GLU A 59 -4.78 14.96 16.16
N ASN A 60 -5.00 14.10 17.16
CA ASN A 60 -3.90 13.47 17.92
C ASN A 60 -3.16 12.49 17.02
N HIS A 61 -3.89 11.65 16.29
CA HIS A 61 -3.32 10.67 15.39
C HIS A 61 -2.66 11.32 14.17
N LYS A 62 -3.16 12.45 13.66
CA LYS A 62 -2.49 13.23 12.60
C LYS A 62 -1.12 13.74 13.04
N THR A 63 -1.00 14.21 14.28
CA THR A 63 0.28 14.69 14.82
C THR A 63 1.28 13.53 14.91
N ARG A 64 0.85 12.38 15.44
CA ARG A 64 1.70 11.17 15.50
C ARG A 64 2.06 10.64 14.11
N PHE A 65 1.13 10.72 13.15
CA PHE A 65 1.40 10.37 11.75
C PHE A 65 2.55 11.19 11.16
N VAL A 66 2.55 12.51 11.37
CA VAL A 66 3.65 13.39 10.93
C VAL A 66 4.97 13.00 11.60
N SER A 67 4.97 12.72 12.91
CA SER A 67 6.19 12.28 13.61
C SER A 67 6.74 10.96 13.07
N LEU A 68 5.87 10.01 12.70
CA LEU A 68 6.27 8.75 12.08
C LEU A 68 6.83 8.95 10.66
N LEU A 69 6.29 9.91 9.90
CA LEU A 69 6.79 10.27 8.56
C LEU A 69 8.17 10.95 8.60
N GLU A 70 8.39 11.83 9.57
CA GLU A 70 9.65 12.58 9.71
C GLU A 70 10.79 11.69 10.25
N ASN A 71 10.45 10.60 10.93
CA ASN A 71 11.42 9.63 11.39
C ASN A 71 11.79 8.64 10.28
N GLU A 72 12.95 8.84 9.66
CA GLU A 72 13.48 7.96 8.61
C GLU A 72 13.71 6.51 9.06
N SER A 73 13.76 6.26 10.38
CA SER A 73 13.94 4.94 10.99
C SER A 73 12.62 4.27 11.39
N THR A 74 11.47 4.88 11.12
CA THR A 74 10.17 4.24 11.41
C THR A 74 10.05 2.91 10.69
N THR A 75 9.78 1.86 11.46
CA THR A 75 9.67 0.49 10.98
C THR A 75 8.28 0.17 10.45
N ALA A 76 8.18 -0.90 9.66
CA ALA A 76 6.89 -1.39 9.18
C ALA A 76 5.96 -1.82 10.32
N GLU A 77 6.51 -2.33 11.42
CA GLU A 77 5.74 -2.73 12.61
C GLU A 77 5.16 -1.52 13.36
N GLU A 78 5.93 -0.42 13.46
CA GLU A 78 5.42 0.83 14.04
C GLU A 78 4.31 1.43 13.20
N TRP A 79 4.45 1.41 11.87
CA TRP A 79 3.36 1.81 10.97
C TRP A 79 2.12 0.92 11.16
N ASN A 80 2.32 -0.39 11.24
CA ASN A 80 1.23 -1.33 11.45
C ASN A 80 0.43 -1.01 12.71
N HIS A 81 1.15 -0.86 13.82
CA HIS A 81 0.55 -0.59 15.11
C HIS A 81 -0.21 0.74 15.09
N PHE A 82 0.40 1.78 14.51
CA PHE A 82 -0.24 3.07 14.34
C PHE A 82 -1.58 2.96 13.59
N TRP A 83 -1.64 2.27 12.45
CA TRP A 83 -2.88 2.20 11.68
C TRP A 83 -3.99 1.42 12.37
N HIS A 84 -3.65 0.32 13.06
CA HIS A 84 -4.63 -0.44 13.84
C HIS A 84 -5.19 0.34 15.04
N GLU A 85 -4.37 1.20 15.63
CA GLU A 85 -4.79 2.07 16.73
C GLU A 85 -5.63 3.25 16.22
N ALA A 86 -5.17 3.90 15.16
CA ALA A 86 -5.69 5.18 14.70
C ALA A 86 -6.94 5.07 13.81
N VAL A 87 -7.13 3.95 13.13
CA VAL A 87 -8.24 3.76 12.17
C VAL A 87 -9.10 2.58 12.62
N PRO A 88 -10.33 2.82 13.11
CA PRO A 88 -11.28 1.75 13.37
C PRO A 88 -11.55 0.96 12.09
N ASN A 89 -11.64 -0.38 12.22
CA ASN A 89 -11.85 -1.29 11.09
C ASN A 89 -10.78 -1.19 9.99
N PHE A 90 -9.55 -0.81 10.35
CA PHE A 90 -8.41 -0.66 9.43
C PHE A 90 -8.28 -1.83 8.44
N GLU A 91 -8.35 -3.08 8.91
CA GLU A 91 -8.23 -4.25 8.03
C GLU A 91 -9.34 -4.33 6.97
N GLU A 92 -10.57 -3.99 7.32
CA GLU A 92 -11.71 -4.04 6.40
C GLU A 92 -11.56 -2.96 5.32
N MET A 93 -11.18 -1.75 5.73
CA MET A 93 -10.89 -0.66 4.80
C MET A 93 -9.74 -1.02 3.86
N LEU A 94 -8.67 -1.60 4.39
CA LEU A 94 -7.52 -2.00 3.61
C LEU A 94 -7.88 -3.11 2.60
N LYS A 95 -8.64 -4.12 3.02
CA LYS A 95 -9.16 -5.17 2.11
C LYS A 95 -10.02 -4.57 1.00
N GLU A 96 -10.89 -3.61 1.32
CA GLU A 96 -11.73 -2.95 0.33
C GLU A 96 -10.91 -2.11 -0.66
N GLU A 97 -9.94 -1.33 -0.19
CA GLU A 97 -9.07 -0.56 -1.07
C GLU A 97 -8.23 -1.45 -1.99
N LEU A 98 -7.70 -2.58 -1.48
CA LEU A 98 -7.00 -3.58 -2.28
C LEU A 98 -7.93 -4.19 -3.35
N ARG A 99 -9.18 -4.47 -3.01
CA ARG A 99 -10.18 -5.01 -3.94
C ARG A 99 -10.53 -4.00 -5.04
N ILE A 100 -10.75 -2.73 -4.68
CA ILE A 100 -11.03 -1.67 -5.65
C ILE A 100 -9.83 -1.48 -6.57
N PHE A 101 -8.62 -1.37 -6.01
CA PHE A 101 -7.40 -1.18 -6.79
C PHE A 101 -7.19 -2.33 -7.76
N SER A 102 -7.36 -3.56 -7.29
CA SER A 102 -7.31 -4.74 -8.16
C SER A 102 -8.30 -4.60 -9.30
N THR A 103 -9.54 -4.23 -9.03
CA THR A 103 -10.58 -4.11 -10.06
C THR A 103 -10.23 -3.04 -11.09
N ASP A 104 -9.76 -1.88 -10.65
CA ASP A 104 -9.44 -0.75 -11.53
C ASP A 104 -8.20 -1.03 -12.39
N MET A 105 -7.16 -1.60 -11.77
CA MET A 105 -5.95 -2.03 -12.48
C MET A 105 -6.30 -3.06 -13.54
N LEU A 106 -7.08 -4.08 -13.18
CA LEU A 106 -7.50 -5.15 -14.09
C LEU A 106 -8.29 -4.60 -15.29
N LYS A 107 -9.17 -3.61 -15.10
CA LYS A 107 -9.93 -2.96 -16.18
C LYS A 107 -9.09 -2.07 -17.06
N SER A 108 -8.02 -1.48 -16.53
CA SER A 108 -7.14 -0.57 -17.29
C SER A 108 -6.31 -1.28 -18.37
N PHE A 109 -6.30 -2.62 -18.37
CA PHE A 109 -5.66 -3.48 -19.37
C PHE A 109 -6.64 -4.10 -20.39
N GLU A 110 -7.91 -3.67 -20.38
CA GLU A 110 -8.94 -4.05 -21.38
C GLU A 110 -9.05 -2.98 -22.48
#